data_AF-A0A0M8SQF6-F1
#
_entry.id   AF-A0A0M8SQF6-F1
#
_cell.length_a   1.000
_cell.length_b   1.000
_cell.length_c   1.000
_cell.angle_alpha   90.00
_cell.angle_beta   90.00
_cell.angle_gamma   90.00
#
_symmetry.space_group_name_H-M   'P 1'
#
loop_
_entity.id
_entity.type
_entity.pdbx_description
1 polymer ?
#
loop_
_entity_poly.entity_id
_entity_poly.type
_entity_poly.pdbx_seq_one_letter_code
_entity_poly.pdbx_strand_id
1 'polypeptide(L)' 'MNIQVLTDPFGRLLWASPALPGSTHDPTAARVHEITDAPAAA' A
#
# COMPACT_ATOMS: atom_id res chain seq x y z
N MET A 1 0.81 4.61 13.42
CA MET A 1 0.82 3.14 13.25
C MET A 1 0.44 2.90 11.80
N ASN A 2 1.38 2.43 10.98
CA ASN A 2 1.10 2.18 9.57
C ASN A 2 0.79 0.71 9.31
N ILE A 3 -0.15 0.47 8.41
CA ILE A 3 -0.55 -0.86 7.93
C ILE A 3 -0.65 -0.76 6.42
N GLN A 4 -0.04 -1.71 5.72
CA GLN A 4 -0.13 -1.83 4.27
C GLN A 4 -1.22 -2.83 3.94
N VAL A 5 -2.00 -2.53 2.90
CA VAL A 5 -3.20 -3.31 2.54
C VAL A 5 -3.20 -3.54 1.04
N LEU A 6 -3.46 -4.77 0.64
CA LEU A 6 -3.76 -5.13 -0.75
C LEU A 6 -5.23 -5.54 -0.85
N THR A 7 -5.97 -4.90 -1.75
CA THR A 7 -7.38 -5.22 -2.02
C THR A 7 -7.61 -5.58 -3.47
N ASP A 8 -8.63 -6.38 -3.73
CA ASP A 8 -9.16 -6.52 -5.09
C ASP A 8 -9.91 -5.23 -5.52
N PRO A 9 -10.28 -5.10 -6.82
CA PRO A 9 -11.02 -3.94 -7.32
C PRO A 9 -12.43 -3.77 -6.73
N PHE A 10 -12.96 -4.77 -6.03
CA PHE A 10 -14.26 -4.74 -5.37
C PHE A 10 -14.14 -4.46 -3.86
N GLY A 11 -12.93 -4.13 -3.39
CA GLY A 11 -12.65 -3.76 -2.00
C GLY A 11 -12.48 -4.95 -1.05
N ARG A 12 -12.29 -6.18 -1.54
CA ARG A 12 -12.01 -7.33 -0.69
C ARG A 12 -10.55 -7.35 -0.26
N LEU A 13 -10.31 -7.57 1.03
CA LEU A 13 -8.97 -7.69 1.59
C LEU A 13 -8.28 -8.96 1.10
N LEU A 14 -7.15 -8.80 0.42
CA LEU A 14 -6.31 -9.92 -0.04
C LEU A 14 -5.12 -10.15 0.90
N TRP A 15 -4.56 -9.09 1.47
CA TRP A 15 -3.44 -9.16 2.41
C TRP A 15 -3.31 -7.88 3.26
N ALA A 16 -2.79 -8.02 4.48
CA ALA A 16 -2.43 -6.91 5.34
C ALA A 16 -1.08 -7.16 6.03
N SER A 17 -0.25 -6.12 6.13
CA SER A 17 1.02 -6.21 6.87
C SER A 17 0.79 -6.19 8.38
N PRO A 18 1.77 -6.68 9.19
CA PRO A 18 1.87 -6.30 10.59
C PRO A 18 1.96 -4.78 10.75
N ALA A 19 1.60 -4.28 11.92
CA ALA A 19 1.70 -2.88 12.26
C ALA A 19 3.17 -2.43 12.22
N LEU A 20 3.47 -1.43 11.40
CA LEU A 20 4.80 -0.83 11.28
C LEU A 20 4.88 0.38 12.23
N PRO A 21 5.51 0.25 13.40
CA PRO A 21 5.62 1.33 14.37
C PRO A 21 6.71 2.31 13.91
N GLY A 22 6.45 3.62 14.04
CA GLY A 22 7.46 4.66 13.77
C GLY A 22 7.43 5.31 12.39
N SER A 23 6.56 4.88 11.48
CA SER A 23 6.37 5.55 10.19
C SER A 23 4.90 5.87 9.98
N THR A 24 4.55 7.15 9.96
CA THR A 24 3.18 7.65 9.74
C THR A 24 2.88 7.79 8.24
N HIS A 25 3.91 7.86 7.40
CA HIS A 25 3.80 7.94 5.94
C HIS A 25 4.96 7.14 5.32
N ASP A 26 4.81 5.82 5.25
CA ASP A 26 5.84 4.94 4.71
C ASP A 26 5.55 4.55 3.26
N PRO A 27 6.17 5.19 2.25
CA PRO A 27 6.04 4.77 0.86
C PRO A 27 6.92 3.56 0.53
N THR A 28 7.64 2.96 1.50
CA THR A 28 8.55 1.84 1.25
C THR A 28 7.83 0.66 0.60
N ALA A 29 6.62 0.31 1.03
CA ALA A 29 5.87 -0.74 0.35
C ALA A 29 5.44 -0.38 -1.06
N ALA A 30 5.00 0.86 -1.29
CA ALA A 30 4.67 1.31 -2.63
C ALA A 30 5.90 1.19 -3.56
N ARG A 31 7.10 1.51 -3.07
CA ARG A 31 8.36 1.34 -3.81
C ARG A 31 8.75 -0.13 -4.00
N VAL A 32 8.64 -0.96 -2.96
CA VAL A 32 8.98 -2.40 -3.01
C VAL A 32 8.04 -3.15 -3.96
N HIS A 33 6.78 -2.74 -4.02
CA HIS A 33 5.77 -3.34 -4.90
C HIS A 33 5.61 -2.59 -6.22
N GLU A 34 6.48 -1.63 -6.53
CA GLU A 34 6.48 -0.82 -7.76
C GLU A 34 5.14 -0.11 -8.05
N ILE A 35 4.34 0.13 -7.01
CA ILE A 35 3.11 0.93 -7.02
C ILE A 35 3.53 2.41 -6.98
N THR A 36 4.16 2.88 -8.04
CA THR A 36 4.60 4.27 -8.15
C THR A 36 3.46 5.12 -8.70
N ASP A 37 3.25 6.30 -8.11
CA ASP A 37 2.18 7.25 -8.44
C ASP A 37 2.43 7.87 -9.83
N ALA A 38 2.03 7.17 -10.89
CA ALA A 38 1.79 7.77 -12.19
C ALA A 38 0.29 7.60 -12.49
N PRO A 39 -0.50 8.69 -12.55
CA PRO A 39 -1.86 8.58 -13.04
C PRO A 39 -1.79 8.06 -14.48
N ALA A 40 -2.45 6.93 -14.75
CA ALA A 40 -2.65 6.46 -16.11
C ALA A 40 -3.38 7.57 -16.87
N ALA A 41 -2.70 8.19 -17.84
CA ALA A 41 -3.32 9.17 -18.71
C ALA A 41 -4.50 8.50 -19.44
N ALA A 42 -5.66 9.17 -19.40
CA ALA A 42 -6.90 8.77 -20.05
C ALA A 42 -6.79 8.78 -21.58
#